data_AF-A0A7C7JZB8-F1
#
_entry.id   AF-A0A7C7JZB8-F1
#
_cell.length_a   1.000
_cell.length_b   1.000
_cell.length_c   1.000
_cell.angle_alpha   90.00
_cell.angle_beta   90.00
_cell.angle_gamma   90.00
#
_symmetry.space_group_name_H-M   'P 1'
#
loop_
_entity.id
_entity.type
_entity.pdbx_description
1 polymer ?
#
loop_
_entity_poly.entity_id
_entity_poly.type
_entity_poly.pdbx_seq_one_letter_code
_entity_poly.pdbx_strand_id
1 'polypeptide(L)'
;MISYGPAGSDDLCNVRGLDPSVPRLVLDRERWERWSRADWSVPRLPADRFERDRMLKTIDELAELPRLAEEGHWLAGESQRVRVRVGEIDQTNWSADIKPWRKGSRGAPFVRGIHFRNDESNVWLQHPAFDSTIPSTAPERKQAKWCGPLKPADQPRLACQAIVNAQQTRRLRWIVLPARCVLGNSVNHLQIPDDILKLLTAEFGGLDEALGWLCELLNSQKLDAWARAWAANNNVNNYELELLPLPPVQLQVPSNLA
;
A
#
# COMPACT_ATOMS: atom_id res chain seq x y z
N MET A 1 21.38 3.09 21.89
CA MET A 1 20.32 2.56 22.79
C MET A 1 20.32 1.04 22.71
N ILE A 2 20.16 0.31 23.82
CA ILE A 2 20.01 -1.16 23.75
C ILE A 2 18.51 -1.45 23.70
N SER A 3 18.08 -2.19 22.68
CA SER A 3 16.72 -2.71 22.53
C SER A 3 16.75 -4.23 22.66
N TYR A 4 15.76 -4.80 23.32
CA TYR A 4 15.57 -6.24 23.43
C TYR A 4 14.34 -6.62 22.59
N GLY A 5 14.46 -7.65 21.77
CA GLY A 5 13.38 -8.21 20.99
C GLY A 5 13.70 -8.47 19.51
N PRO A 6 12.73 -9.03 18.77
CA PRO A 6 11.36 -9.31 19.20
C PRO A 6 11.30 -10.39 20.30
N ALA A 7 10.37 -10.22 21.25
CA ALA A 7 10.13 -11.15 22.36
C ALA A 7 8.62 -11.41 22.49
N GLY A 8 8.25 -12.65 22.78
CA GLY A 8 6.89 -13.10 23.06
C GLY A 8 6.64 -13.33 24.56
N SER A 9 5.44 -13.82 24.89
CA SER A 9 5.09 -14.19 26.27
C SER A 9 6.01 -15.27 26.84
N ASP A 10 6.43 -16.20 25.98
CA ASP A 10 7.19 -17.38 26.36
C ASP A 10 8.67 -17.06 26.60
N ASP A 11 9.10 -15.86 26.18
CA ASP A 11 10.43 -15.31 26.42
C ASP A 11 10.56 -14.62 27.78
N LEU A 12 9.49 -14.60 28.59
CA LEU A 12 9.54 -14.06 29.95
C LEU A 12 10.05 -15.13 30.92
N CYS A 13 11.07 -14.78 31.70
CA CYS A 13 11.58 -15.67 32.75
C CYS A 13 11.45 -15.05 34.13
N ASN A 14 11.05 -15.86 35.12
CA ASN A 14 10.78 -15.40 36.49
C ASN A 14 12.04 -14.89 37.23
N VAL A 15 13.24 -15.16 36.72
CA VAL A 15 14.51 -14.84 37.40
C VAL A 15 15.14 -13.56 36.86
N ARG A 16 15.15 -13.35 35.54
CA ARG A 16 15.83 -12.20 34.89
C ARG A 16 14.87 -11.30 34.10
N GLY A 17 13.57 -11.56 34.16
CA GLY A 17 12.56 -10.86 33.38
C GLY A 17 12.45 -11.40 31.95
N LEU A 18 13.53 -11.34 31.18
CA LEU A 18 13.61 -11.87 29.81
C LEU A 18 14.56 -13.05 29.71
N ASP A 19 14.22 -14.01 28.86
CA ASP A 19 15.06 -15.14 28.52
C ASP A 19 16.35 -14.65 27.82
N PRO A 20 17.54 -15.18 28.16
CA PRO A 20 18.80 -14.79 27.54
C PRO A 20 18.88 -15.01 26.02
N SER A 21 18.02 -15.86 25.45
CA SER A 21 17.93 -16.11 24.01
C SER A 21 17.21 -14.99 23.25
N VAL A 22 16.51 -14.09 23.94
CA VAL A 22 15.87 -12.92 23.33
C VAL A 22 16.92 -12.08 22.61
N PRO A 23 16.70 -11.73 21.32
CA PRO A 23 17.67 -10.96 20.57
C PRO A 23 17.94 -9.61 21.25
N ARG A 24 19.22 -9.32 21.48
CA ARG A 24 19.67 -8.02 21.96
C ARG A 24 20.22 -7.22 20.78
N LEU A 25 19.63 -6.07 20.52
CA LEU A 25 19.97 -5.19 19.43
C LEU A 25 20.50 -3.87 19.99
N VAL A 26 21.66 -3.43 19.52
CA VAL A 26 22.13 -2.08 19.78
C VAL A 26 21.62 -1.21 18.64
N LEU A 27 20.61 -0.40 18.92
CA LEU A 27 20.15 0.64 18.01
C LEU A 27 21.10 1.83 18.14
N ASP A 28 21.90 2.00 17.11
CA ASP A 28 22.66 3.22 16.90
C ASP A 28 21.69 4.40 16.71
N ARG A 29 21.96 5.50 17.42
CA ARG A 29 21.02 6.64 17.47
C ARG A 29 20.94 7.34 16.13
N GLU A 30 22.07 7.53 15.44
CA GLU A 30 22.12 8.18 14.14
C GLU A 30 21.40 7.35 13.08
N ARG A 31 21.60 6.02 13.09
CA ARG A 31 20.87 5.09 12.23
C ARG A 31 19.37 5.15 12.45
N TRP A 32 18.92 5.17 13.70
CA TRP A 32 17.50 5.30 14.03
C TRP A 32 16.91 6.64 13.60
N GLU A 33 17.59 7.76 13.88
CA GLU A 33 17.14 9.10 13.48
C GLU A 33 16.98 9.19 11.95
N ARG A 34 17.89 8.59 11.17
CA ARG A 34 17.77 8.51 9.70
C ARG A 34 16.54 7.72 9.26
N TRP A 35 16.34 6.54 9.83
CA TRP A 35 15.21 5.66 9.50
C TRP A 35 13.86 6.31 9.79
N SER A 36 13.74 6.89 10.98
CA SER A 36 12.48 7.40 11.52
C SER A 36 12.19 8.84 11.10
N ARG A 37 13.16 9.54 10.50
CA ARG A 37 13.15 11.02 10.35
C ARG A 37 13.02 11.71 11.71
N ALA A 38 13.75 11.19 12.70
CA ALA A 38 13.76 11.64 14.09
C ALA A 38 12.38 11.60 14.80
N ASP A 39 11.41 10.86 14.27
CA ASP A 39 10.19 10.53 15.01
C ASP A 39 10.43 9.35 15.98
N TRP A 40 9.44 9.04 16.82
CA TRP A 40 9.55 8.00 17.86
C TRP A 40 9.28 6.56 17.39
N SER A 41 9.14 6.34 16.08
CA SER A 41 8.78 5.02 15.55
C SER A 41 9.94 4.04 15.63
N VAL A 42 9.63 2.76 15.86
CA VAL A 42 10.63 1.68 15.93
C VAL A 42 10.18 0.57 14.99
N PRO A 43 11.05 0.08 14.08
CA PRO A 43 10.68 -0.98 13.17
C PRO A 43 10.47 -2.30 13.93
N ARG A 44 9.45 -3.05 13.53
CA ARG A 44 9.21 -4.42 13.93
C ARG A 44 10.17 -5.33 13.19
N LEU A 45 11.08 -5.95 13.93
CA LEU A 45 12.10 -6.81 13.38
C LEU A 45 11.72 -8.29 13.57
N PRO A 46 12.04 -9.17 12.60
CA PRO A 46 11.87 -10.62 12.72
C PRO A 46 12.70 -11.22 13.86
N ALA A 47 12.22 -12.34 14.40
CA ALA A 47 12.94 -13.12 15.40
C ALA A 47 14.12 -13.86 14.76
N ASP A 48 13.90 -14.44 13.57
CA ASP A 48 14.96 -15.08 12.79
C ASP A 48 16.07 -14.08 12.44
N ARG A 49 17.32 -14.51 12.62
CA ARG A 49 18.48 -13.66 12.46
C ARG A 49 18.70 -13.26 10.99
N PHE A 50 18.57 -14.20 10.06
CA PHE A 50 18.85 -13.94 8.65
C PHE A 50 17.77 -13.04 8.04
N GLU A 51 16.50 -13.26 8.39
CA GLU A 51 15.40 -12.39 8.00
C GLU A 51 15.55 -10.98 8.57
N ARG A 52 15.95 -10.88 9.85
CA ARG A 52 16.22 -9.60 10.50
C ARG A 52 17.36 -8.85 9.83
N ASP A 53 18.49 -9.50 9.56
CA ASP A 53 19.63 -8.86 8.90
C ASP A 53 19.25 -8.38 7.49
N ARG A 54 18.46 -9.16 6.74
CA ARG A 54 17.93 -8.76 5.42
C ARG A 54 16.97 -7.57 5.51
N MET A 55 16.08 -7.56 6.50
CA MET A 55 15.16 -6.45 6.72
C MET A 55 15.90 -5.17 7.11
N LEU A 56 16.86 -5.26 8.03
CA LEU A 56 17.69 -4.13 8.46
C LEU A 56 18.44 -3.49 7.28
N LYS A 57 19.04 -4.31 6.41
CA LYS A 57 19.69 -3.83 5.18
C LYS A 57 18.71 -3.10 4.26
N THR A 58 17.49 -3.62 4.14
CA THR A 58 16.44 -3.00 3.32
C THR A 58 16.01 -1.64 3.90
N ILE A 59 15.86 -1.55 5.23
CA ILE A 59 15.53 -0.28 5.89
C ILE A 59 16.66 0.73 5.71
N ASP A 60 17.92 0.34 5.88
CA ASP A 60 19.06 1.22 5.65
C ASP A 60 19.08 1.79 4.23
N GLU A 61 18.90 0.94 3.23
CA GLU A 61 18.91 1.34 1.82
C GLU A 61 17.77 2.32 1.49
N LEU A 62 16.58 2.06 2.04
CA LEU A 62 15.38 2.84 1.72
C LEU A 62 15.25 4.13 2.53
N ALA A 63 15.84 4.21 3.72
CA ALA A 63 15.72 5.38 4.60
C ALA A 63 16.32 6.66 3.99
N GLU A 64 17.26 6.52 3.06
CA GLU A 64 17.89 7.64 2.36
C GLU A 64 17.03 8.20 1.21
N LEU A 65 15.98 7.48 0.81
CA LEU A 65 15.11 7.89 -0.29
C LEU A 65 14.06 8.91 0.17
N PRO A 66 13.57 9.78 -0.73
CA PRO A 66 12.48 10.67 -0.42
C PRO A 66 11.19 9.86 -0.18
N ARG A 67 10.41 10.28 0.81
CA ARG A 67 9.10 9.67 1.12
C ARG A 67 8.01 10.31 0.26
N LEU A 68 6.96 9.55 -0.08
CA LEU A 68 5.89 9.97 -0.99
C LEU A 68 5.27 11.35 -0.68
N ALA A 69 5.09 11.68 0.61
CA ALA A 69 4.50 12.94 1.07
C ALA A 69 5.52 14.08 1.35
N GLU A 70 6.82 13.83 1.22
CA GLU A 70 7.86 14.84 1.43
C GLU A 70 7.86 15.91 0.33
N GLU A 71 8.32 17.11 0.68
CA GLU A 71 8.55 18.18 -0.29
C GLU A 71 9.66 17.80 -1.26
N GLY A 72 9.48 18.12 -2.54
CA GLY A 72 10.47 17.79 -3.58
C GLY A 72 10.51 16.30 -3.97
N HIS A 73 9.58 15.47 -3.49
CA HIS A 73 9.40 14.13 -4.03
C HIS A 73 9.08 14.22 -5.54
N TRP A 74 9.61 13.32 -6.36
CA TRP A 74 9.46 13.37 -7.84
C TRP A 74 8.03 13.11 -8.34
N LEU A 75 7.13 12.67 -7.46
CA LEU A 75 5.68 12.59 -7.70
C LEU A 75 4.90 13.80 -7.15
N ALA A 76 5.58 14.77 -6.55
CA ALA A 76 4.98 16.04 -6.17
C ALA A 76 5.00 16.98 -7.38
N GLY A 77 3.84 17.54 -7.71
CA GLY A 77 3.70 18.59 -8.71
C GLY A 77 4.11 19.96 -8.15
N GLU A 78 4.01 20.99 -8.98
CA GLU A 78 4.47 22.36 -8.63
C GLU A 78 3.77 22.93 -7.38
N SER A 79 2.49 22.57 -7.17
CA SER A 79 1.67 23.10 -6.08
C SER A 79 0.94 22.03 -5.26
N GLN A 80 1.02 20.76 -5.67
CA GLN A 80 0.28 19.66 -5.05
C GLN A 80 1.19 18.46 -4.81
N ARG A 81 1.00 17.80 -3.67
CA ARG A 81 1.69 16.55 -3.33
C ARG A 81 0.77 15.36 -3.59
N VAL A 82 1.38 14.19 -3.73
CA VAL A 82 0.63 12.93 -3.69
C VAL A 82 -0.10 12.83 -2.37
N ARG A 83 -1.35 12.36 -2.42
CA ARG A 83 -2.15 12.08 -1.22
C ARG A 83 -2.64 10.65 -1.23
N VAL A 84 -2.74 10.06 -0.06
CA VAL A 84 -3.37 8.74 0.10
C VAL A 84 -4.75 8.95 0.70
N ARG A 85 -5.78 8.41 0.03
CA ARG A 85 -7.17 8.52 0.45
C ARG A 85 -7.79 7.16 0.71
N VAL A 86 -8.66 7.09 1.72
CA VAL A 86 -9.54 5.93 1.92
C VAL A 86 -10.58 5.88 0.80
N GLY A 87 -11.06 4.69 0.47
CA GLY A 87 -12.12 4.47 -0.52
C GLY A 87 -13.38 5.28 -0.22
N GLU A 88 -14.12 5.65 -1.27
CA GLU A 88 -15.13 6.70 -1.20
C GLU A 88 -16.37 6.31 -0.38
N ILE A 89 -16.68 5.01 -0.34
CA ILE A 89 -17.92 4.51 0.24
C ILE A 89 -17.66 3.72 1.52
N ASP A 90 -18.21 4.23 2.61
CA ASP A 90 -18.35 3.45 3.84
C ASP A 90 -19.45 2.38 3.68
N GLN A 91 -19.08 1.11 3.90
CA GLN A 91 -19.98 -0.02 3.68
C GLN A 91 -21.18 -0.05 4.62
N THR A 92 -21.04 0.47 5.83
CA THR A 92 -22.10 0.47 6.84
C THR A 92 -23.14 1.52 6.49
N ASN A 93 -22.69 2.75 6.24
CA ASN A 93 -23.56 3.89 5.97
C ASN A 93 -24.31 3.78 4.63
N TRP A 94 -23.73 3.09 3.65
CA TRP A 94 -24.29 2.96 2.30
C TRP A 94 -24.72 1.54 1.93
N SER A 95 -24.93 0.67 2.93
CA SER A 95 -25.31 -0.73 2.73
C SER A 95 -26.55 -0.92 1.84
N ALA A 96 -27.49 0.03 1.87
CA ALA A 96 -28.69 0.01 1.04
C ALA A 96 -28.40 0.14 -0.47
N ASP A 97 -27.30 0.80 -0.85
CA ASP A 97 -26.90 1.06 -2.24
C ASP A 97 -25.84 0.08 -2.76
N ILE A 98 -25.32 -0.76 -1.87
CA ILE A 98 -24.36 -1.82 -2.20
C ILE A 98 -25.12 -3.11 -2.43
N LYS A 99 -25.03 -3.66 -3.65
CA LYS A 99 -25.76 -4.85 -4.08
C LYS A 99 -24.83 -5.97 -4.53
N PRO A 100 -25.35 -7.20 -4.61
CA PRO A 100 -24.60 -8.27 -5.26
C PRO A 100 -24.38 -8.00 -6.76
N TRP A 101 -23.22 -8.42 -7.28
CA TRP A 101 -22.94 -8.37 -8.71
C TRP A 101 -23.51 -9.58 -9.44
N ARG A 102 -24.33 -9.33 -10.47
CA ARG A 102 -24.92 -10.36 -11.35
C ARG A 102 -24.48 -10.11 -12.79
N LYS A 103 -24.32 -11.16 -13.58
CA LYS A 103 -23.98 -11.01 -15.01
C LYS A 103 -25.04 -10.13 -15.69
N GLY A 104 -24.59 -9.11 -16.44
CA GLY A 104 -25.47 -8.15 -17.11
C GLY A 104 -26.13 -7.10 -16.19
N SER A 105 -25.80 -7.05 -14.90
CA SER A 105 -26.38 -6.06 -14.00
C SER A 105 -25.87 -4.64 -14.31
N ARG A 106 -26.79 -3.67 -14.31
CA ARG A 106 -26.43 -2.24 -14.35
C ARG A 106 -25.91 -1.76 -12.99
N GLY A 107 -24.93 -0.86 -13.03
CA GLY A 107 -24.26 -0.30 -11.85
C GLY A 107 -22.74 -0.23 -12.06
N ALA A 108 -22.04 0.34 -11.09
CA ALA A 108 -20.58 0.41 -11.11
C ALA A 108 -19.97 -0.75 -10.31
N PRO A 109 -18.82 -1.33 -10.73
CA PRO A 109 -18.06 -2.25 -9.90
C PRO A 109 -17.71 -1.62 -8.55
N PHE A 110 -18.07 -2.29 -7.47
CA PHE A 110 -17.74 -1.85 -6.11
C PHE A 110 -16.60 -2.69 -5.56
N VAL A 111 -15.40 -2.11 -5.53
CA VAL A 111 -14.17 -2.79 -5.20
C VAL A 111 -13.85 -2.65 -3.72
N ARG A 112 -13.44 -3.76 -3.09
CA ARG A 112 -13.20 -3.92 -1.65
C ARG A 112 -11.98 -4.80 -1.46
N GLY A 113 -11.45 -4.87 -0.24
CA GLY A 113 -10.27 -5.68 0.08
C GLY A 113 -10.41 -7.15 -0.32
N ILE A 114 -11.62 -7.73 -0.26
CA ILE A 114 -11.85 -9.12 -0.68
C ILE A 114 -11.55 -9.39 -2.16
N HIS A 115 -11.59 -8.35 -3.00
CA HIS A 115 -11.33 -8.43 -4.44
C HIS A 115 -9.83 -8.35 -4.77
N PHE A 116 -8.96 -8.18 -3.78
CA PHE A 116 -7.51 -8.23 -4.00
C PHE A 116 -7.03 -9.67 -3.82
N ARG A 117 -6.25 -10.13 -4.79
CA ARG A 117 -5.57 -11.43 -4.76
C ARG A 117 -4.09 -11.21 -5.01
N ASN A 118 -3.30 -12.16 -4.53
CA ASN A 118 -1.88 -12.17 -4.77
C ASN A 118 -1.34 -13.59 -4.73
N ASP A 119 -0.23 -13.78 -5.41
CA ASP A 119 0.70 -14.89 -5.19
C ASP A 119 2.01 -14.30 -4.61
N GLU A 120 3.12 -15.04 -4.70
CA GLU A 120 4.42 -14.59 -4.20
C GLU A 120 4.97 -13.35 -4.95
N SER A 121 4.60 -13.18 -6.22
CA SER A 121 5.18 -12.18 -7.13
C SER A 121 4.19 -11.10 -7.56
N ASN A 122 2.91 -11.45 -7.71
CA ASN A 122 1.92 -10.63 -8.37
C ASN A 122 0.75 -10.29 -7.45
N VAL A 123 0.12 -9.14 -7.73
CA VAL A 123 -1.14 -8.71 -7.10
C VAL A 123 -2.10 -8.36 -8.22
N TRP A 124 -3.33 -8.84 -8.14
CA TRP A 124 -4.34 -8.58 -9.17
C TRP A 124 -5.74 -8.38 -8.57
N LEU A 125 -6.59 -7.76 -9.39
CA LEU A 125 -8.00 -7.55 -9.09
C LEU A 125 -8.80 -8.79 -9.49
N GLN A 126 -9.46 -9.42 -8.52
CA GLN A 126 -10.45 -10.47 -8.72
C GLN A 126 -11.84 -9.92 -8.40
N HIS A 127 -12.51 -9.38 -9.43
CA HIS A 127 -13.86 -8.82 -9.30
C HIS A 127 -14.79 -9.38 -10.38
N PRO A 128 -16.05 -9.74 -10.07
CA PRO A 128 -16.96 -10.41 -11.00
C PRO A 128 -17.44 -9.58 -12.20
N ALA A 129 -17.06 -8.29 -12.25
CA ALA A 129 -17.24 -7.43 -13.42
C ALA A 129 -16.16 -7.65 -14.49
N PHE A 130 -14.97 -8.08 -14.07
CA PHE A 130 -13.79 -8.26 -14.94
C PHE A 130 -13.42 -9.73 -15.09
N ASP A 131 -13.81 -10.56 -14.12
CA ASP A 131 -13.60 -12.00 -14.15
C ASP A 131 -14.95 -12.73 -14.09
N SER A 132 -15.38 -13.24 -15.24
CA SER A 132 -16.64 -13.97 -15.37
C SER A 132 -16.60 -15.38 -14.80
N THR A 133 -15.40 -15.90 -14.48
CA THR A 133 -15.20 -17.27 -13.97
C THR A 133 -15.54 -17.40 -12.48
N ILE A 134 -15.61 -16.28 -11.75
CA ILE A 134 -15.96 -16.25 -10.32
C ILE A 134 -17.34 -16.89 -10.09
N PRO A 135 -17.48 -17.95 -9.26
CA PRO A 135 -18.75 -18.63 -9.04
C PRO A 135 -19.87 -17.70 -8.54
N SER A 136 -21.13 -18.01 -8.86
CA SER A 136 -22.29 -17.20 -8.44
C SER A 136 -22.47 -17.13 -6.92
N THR A 137 -22.00 -18.14 -6.20
CA THR A 137 -22.04 -18.25 -4.73
C THR A 137 -20.84 -17.61 -4.04
N ALA A 138 -19.84 -17.16 -4.79
CA ALA A 138 -18.58 -16.66 -4.26
C ALA A 138 -18.79 -15.36 -3.45
N PRO A 139 -18.09 -15.20 -2.30
CA PRO A 139 -18.25 -14.04 -1.43
C PRO A 139 -17.92 -12.70 -2.13
N GLU A 140 -17.04 -12.72 -3.13
CA GLU A 140 -16.68 -11.61 -4.02
C GLU A 140 -17.88 -11.06 -4.80
N ARG A 141 -19.01 -11.77 -4.86
CA ARG A 141 -20.22 -11.26 -5.53
C ARG A 141 -21.19 -10.55 -4.60
N LYS A 142 -21.18 -10.80 -3.28
CA LYS A 142 -22.29 -10.39 -2.38
C LYS A 142 -22.45 -8.87 -2.23
N GLN A 143 -21.36 -8.13 -2.28
CA GLN A 143 -21.32 -6.67 -2.11
C GLN A 143 -20.25 -6.12 -3.06
N ALA A 144 -20.56 -6.20 -4.35
CA ALA A 144 -19.63 -5.95 -5.45
C ALA A 144 -20.20 -5.02 -6.52
N LYS A 145 -21.36 -4.43 -6.24
CA LYS A 145 -22.01 -3.49 -7.14
C LYS A 145 -22.45 -2.25 -6.38
N TRP A 146 -22.08 -1.10 -6.91
CA TRP A 146 -22.54 0.20 -6.45
C TRP A 146 -23.72 0.67 -7.30
N CYS A 147 -24.81 1.08 -6.63
CA CYS A 147 -26.01 1.63 -7.25
C CYS A 147 -26.42 3.00 -6.69
N GLY A 148 -25.63 3.57 -5.78
CA GLY A 148 -25.93 4.85 -5.15
C GLY A 148 -25.53 6.08 -6.00
N PRO A 149 -25.66 7.28 -5.43
CA PRO A 149 -25.55 8.53 -6.18
C PRO A 149 -24.12 8.94 -6.54
N LEU A 150 -23.10 8.38 -5.88
CA LEU A 150 -21.69 8.69 -6.17
C LEU A 150 -21.36 8.28 -7.61
N LYS A 151 -20.90 9.25 -8.41
CA LYS A 151 -20.38 9.01 -9.75
C LYS A 151 -19.01 8.33 -9.66
N PRO A 152 -18.79 7.18 -10.31
CA PRO A 152 -17.48 6.55 -10.37
C PRO A 152 -16.46 7.42 -11.10
N ALA A 153 -15.19 7.33 -10.70
CA ALA A 153 -14.09 8.01 -11.38
C ALA A 153 -14.01 7.60 -12.86
N ASP A 154 -13.76 8.57 -13.74
CA ASP A 154 -13.73 8.33 -15.20
C ASP A 154 -12.37 7.80 -15.69
N GLN A 155 -11.33 7.87 -14.86
CA GLN A 155 -9.96 7.42 -15.19
C GLN A 155 -9.51 6.23 -14.33
N PRO A 156 -8.58 5.40 -14.82
CA PRO A 156 -7.89 4.40 -14.00
C PRO A 156 -7.05 5.08 -12.92
N ARG A 157 -6.78 4.37 -11.84
CA ARG A 157 -6.01 4.89 -10.68
C ARG A 157 -5.40 3.77 -9.85
N LEU A 158 -4.41 4.09 -9.03
CA LEU A 158 -3.76 3.12 -8.15
C LEU A 158 -4.55 2.93 -6.86
N ALA A 159 -4.83 1.67 -6.52
CA ALA A 159 -5.53 1.29 -5.29
C ALA A 159 -4.73 0.26 -4.50
N CYS A 160 -4.72 0.38 -3.17
CA CYS A 160 -4.10 -0.55 -2.24
C CYS A 160 -5.13 -1.15 -1.30
N GLN A 161 -5.07 -2.45 -1.04
CA GLN A 161 -5.86 -3.05 0.04
C GLN A 161 -5.49 -2.41 1.39
N ALA A 162 -6.50 -1.96 2.15
CA ALA A 162 -6.28 -1.31 3.45
C ALA A 162 -6.21 -2.32 4.61
N ILE A 163 -6.94 -3.43 4.55
CA ILE A 163 -6.95 -4.43 5.64
C ILE A 163 -6.28 -5.71 5.17
N VAL A 164 -5.18 -6.10 5.82
CA VAL A 164 -4.38 -7.29 5.52
C VAL A 164 -4.51 -8.28 6.67
N ASN A 165 -4.72 -9.56 6.35
CA ASN A 165 -4.75 -10.62 7.36
C ASN A 165 -3.32 -10.94 7.81
N ALA A 166 -3.10 -11.18 9.10
CA ALA A 166 -1.81 -11.56 9.69
C ALA A 166 -1.17 -12.81 9.05
N GLN A 167 -1.98 -13.72 8.48
CA GLN A 167 -1.48 -14.92 7.79
C GLN A 167 -0.94 -14.63 6.38
N GLN A 168 -1.09 -13.41 5.88
CA GLN A 168 -0.70 -13.06 4.53
C GLN A 168 0.76 -12.60 4.50
N THR A 169 1.51 -13.13 3.55
CA THR A 169 2.96 -12.89 3.42
C THR A 169 3.31 -11.49 2.93
N ARG A 170 2.40 -10.85 2.18
CA ARG A 170 2.55 -9.52 1.58
C ARG A 170 1.59 -8.51 2.23
N ARG A 171 2.11 -7.35 2.59
CA ARG A 171 1.37 -6.22 3.17
C ARG A 171 0.93 -5.21 2.09
N LEU A 172 1.83 -4.83 1.18
CA LEU A 172 1.49 -3.90 0.10
C LEU A 172 0.85 -4.64 -1.06
N ARG A 173 -0.38 -4.24 -1.42
CA ARG A 173 -1.13 -4.88 -2.50
C ARG A 173 -1.76 -3.83 -3.38
N TRP A 174 -0.93 -3.32 -4.28
CA TRP A 174 -1.33 -2.33 -5.25
C TRP A 174 -1.88 -2.98 -6.51
N ILE A 175 -2.90 -2.37 -7.09
CA ILE A 175 -3.41 -2.68 -8.42
C ILE A 175 -3.61 -1.37 -9.19
N VAL A 176 -3.54 -1.45 -10.51
CA VAL A 176 -4.19 -0.47 -11.37
C VAL A 176 -5.69 -0.79 -11.37
N LEU A 177 -6.47 0.05 -10.70
CA LEU A 177 -7.91 -0.04 -10.69
C LEU A 177 -8.46 0.50 -12.02
N PRO A 178 -9.26 -0.28 -12.76
CA PRO A 178 -9.90 0.21 -13.97
C PRO A 178 -10.79 1.41 -13.71
N ALA A 179 -10.96 2.26 -14.74
CA ALA A 179 -11.93 3.33 -14.71
C ALA A 179 -13.34 2.82 -14.36
N ARG A 180 -14.19 3.74 -13.89
CA ARG A 180 -15.59 3.50 -13.58
C ARG A 180 -15.84 2.55 -12.40
N CYS A 181 -14.83 2.32 -11.55
CA CYS A 181 -14.96 1.60 -10.29
C CYS A 181 -15.18 2.56 -9.10
N VAL A 182 -15.89 2.06 -8.08
CA VAL A 182 -16.07 2.73 -6.79
C VAL A 182 -15.35 1.92 -5.71
N LEU A 183 -14.63 2.57 -4.80
CA LEU A 183 -13.88 1.88 -3.74
C LEU A 183 -14.65 1.92 -2.41
N GLY A 184 -14.67 0.79 -1.72
CA GLY A 184 -15.11 0.72 -0.33
C GLY A 184 -14.01 1.14 0.64
N ASN A 185 -14.40 1.49 1.86
CA ASN A 185 -13.52 1.87 2.98
C ASN A 185 -12.42 0.86 3.36
N SER A 186 -12.46 -0.37 2.84
CA SER A 186 -11.40 -1.39 2.99
C SER A 186 -10.24 -1.27 1.98
N VAL A 187 -10.20 -0.20 1.20
CA VAL A 187 -9.23 0.04 0.12
C VAL A 187 -8.78 1.50 0.22
N ASN A 188 -7.49 1.76 0.01
CA ASN A 188 -6.91 3.09 -0.14
C ASN A 188 -6.62 3.35 -1.62
N HIS A 189 -6.49 4.61 -2.03
CA HIS A 189 -6.04 4.97 -3.37
C HIS A 189 -5.10 6.17 -3.36
N LEU A 190 -4.22 6.22 -4.37
CA LEU A 190 -3.34 7.36 -4.60
C LEU A 190 -4.07 8.43 -5.40
N GLN A 191 -3.92 9.67 -4.95
CA GLN A 191 -4.23 10.87 -5.71
C GLN A 191 -2.90 11.50 -6.13
N ILE A 192 -2.55 11.31 -7.40
CA ILE A 192 -1.35 11.88 -8.01
C ILE A 192 -1.76 13.21 -8.68
N PRO A 193 -0.98 14.29 -8.52
CA PRO A 193 -1.23 15.55 -9.21
C PRO A 193 -1.37 15.39 -10.73
N ASP A 194 -2.26 16.16 -11.36
CA ASP A 194 -2.60 16.02 -12.79
C ASP A 194 -1.42 16.34 -13.72
N ASP A 195 -0.57 17.30 -13.34
CA ASP A 195 0.66 17.66 -14.04
C ASP A 195 1.65 16.48 -14.05
N ILE A 196 1.83 15.83 -12.89
CA ILE A 196 2.67 14.63 -12.77
C ILE A 196 2.08 13.45 -13.56
N LEU A 197 0.76 13.24 -13.52
CA LEU A 197 0.13 12.19 -14.33
C LEU A 197 0.35 12.41 -15.83
N LYS A 198 0.29 13.66 -16.31
CA LYS A 198 0.59 13.99 -17.71
C LYS A 198 2.05 13.70 -18.06
N LEU A 199 3.00 14.05 -17.19
CA LEU A 199 4.42 13.76 -17.37
C LEU A 199 4.67 12.26 -17.45
N LEU A 200 4.15 11.48 -16.51
CA LEU A 200 4.27 10.02 -16.52
C LEU A 200 3.60 9.41 -17.76
N THR A 201 2.42 9.89 -18.13
CA THR A 201 1.71 9.44 -19.34
C THR A 201 2.55 9.66 -20.61
N ALA A 202 3.22 10.81 -20.71
CA ALA A 202 4.10 11.12 -21.84
C ALA A 202 5.35 10.23 -21.86
N GLU A 203 5.97 10.01 -20.70
CA GLU A 203 7.19 9.19 -20.55
C GLU A 203 6.93 7.70 -20.88
N PHE A 204 5.83 7.13 -20.37
CA PHE A 204 5.52 5.71 -20.50
C PHE A 204 4.61 5.37 -21.69
N GLY A 205 4.25 6.36 -22.52
CA GLY A 205 3.47 6.16 -23.75
C GLY A 205 1.96 6.00 -23.56
N GLY A 206 1.45 6.13 -22.33
CA GLY A 206 0.04 6.04 -22.00
C GLY A 206 -0.22 6.05 -20.49
N LEU A 207 -1.46 6.34 -20.10
CA LEU A 207 -1.84 6.41 -18.68
C LEU A 207 -1.84 5.02 -18.04
N ASP A 208 -2.34 4.00 -18.74
CA ASP A 208 -2.37 2.63 -18.22
C ASP A 208 -0.95 2.07 -18.05
N GLU A 209 -0.05 2.34 -18.99
CA GLU A 209 1.36 1.98 -18.93
C GLU A 209 2.09 2.69 -17.78
N ALA A 210 1.86 3.99 -17.62
CA ALA A 210 2.40 4.78 -16.52
C ALA A 210 1.94 4.27 -15.15
N LEU A 211 0.63 4.01 -14.99
CA LEU A 211 0.09 3.45 -13.76
C LEU A 211 0.54 2.01 -13.54
N GLY A 212 0.68 1.21 -14.59
CA GLY A 212 1.20 -0.15 -14.53
C GLY A 212 2.63 -0.19 -13.99
N TRP A 213 3.52 0.63 -14.55
CA TRP A 213 4.88 0.77 -14.08
C TRP A 213 4.95 1.23 -12.61
N LEU A 214 4.17 2.25 -12.22
CA LEU A 214 4.15 2.72 -10.84
C LEU A 214 3.56 1.66 -9.88
N CYS A 215 2.57 0.88 -10.35
CA CYS A 215 2.01 -0.25 -9.61
C CYS A 215 3.07 -1.32 -9.34
N GLU A 216 3.91 -1.66 -10.31
CA GLU A 216 5.03 -2.60 -10.14
C GLU A 216 6.03 -2.10 -9.11
N LEU A 217 6.41 -0.81 -9.19
CA LEU A 217 7.30 -0.18 -8.23
C LEU A 217 6.76 -0.29 -6.80
N LEU A 218 5.48 0.10 -6.60
CA LEU A 218 4.79 0.07 -5.32
C LEU A 218 4.61 -1.35 -4.76
N ASN A 219 4.64 -2.36 -5.63
CA ASN A 219 4.57 -3.77 -5.30
C ASN A 219 5.96 -4.44 -5.17
N SER A 220 7.05 -3.66 -5.13
CA SER A 220 8.40 -4.25 -4.98
C SER A 220 8.59 -4.92 -3.61
N GLN A 221 9.42 -5.97 -3.58
CA GLN A 221 9.74 -6.68 -2.32
C GLN A 221 10.37 -5.78 -1.27
N LYS A 222 11.16 -4.78 -1.69
CA LYS A 222 11.82 -3.84 -0.78
C LYS A 222 10.79 -2.93 -0.09
N LEU A 223 9.85 -2.36 -0.84
CA LEU A 223 8.78 -1.54 -0.27
C LEU A 223 7.84 -2.37 0.61
N ASP A 224 7.53 -3.61 0.22
CA ASP A 224 6.74 -4.51 1.07
C ASP A 224 7.46 -4.82 2.39
N ALA A 225 8.77 -5.10 2.35
CA ALA A 225 9.57 -5.30 3.56
C ALA A 225 9.61 -4.06 4.45
N TRP A 226 9.76 -2.86 3.86
CA TRP A 226 9.63 -1.59 4.57
C TRP A 226 8.27 -1.46 5.25
N ALA A 227 7.18 -1.62 4.49
CA ALA A 227 5.83 -1.50 5.03
C ALA A 227 5.56 -2.50 6.16
N ARG A 228 6.09 -3.73 6.09
CA ARG A 228 5.99 -4.70 7.18
C ARG A 228 6.76 -4.27 8.42
N ALA A 229 7.97 -3.73 8.25
CA ALA A 229 8.78 -3.25 9.36
C ALA A 229 8.08 -2.12 10.13
N TRP A 230 7.42 -1.21 9.42
CA TRP A 230 6.76 -0.05 10.04
C TRP A 230 5.27 -0.27 10.35
N ALA A 231 4.77 -1.49 10.17
CA ALA A 231 3.37 -1.83 10.39
C ALA A 231 2.95 -1.63 11.86
N ALA A 232 1.98 -0.76 12.11
CA ALA A 232 1.42 -0.62 13.45
C ALA A 232 0.42 -1.75 13.80
N ASN A 233 -0.36 -2.20 12.81
CA ASN A 233 -1.35 -3.25 12.97
C ASN A 233 -1.71 -3.86 11.60
N ASN A 234 -2.80 -4.64 11.55
CA ASN A 234 -3.28 -5.30 10.34
C ASN A 234 -3.88 -4.34 9.29
N ASN A 235 -4.14 -3.09 9.67
CA ASN A 235 -4.52 -2.03 8.75
C ASN A 235 -3.26 -1.39 8.15
N VAL A 236 -3.27 -1.22 6.84
CA VAL A 236 -2.34 -0.40 6.06
C VAL A 236 -2.92 1.02 6.04
N ASN A 237 -2.37 1.87 6.90
CA ASN A 237 -2.91 3.21 7.13
C ASN A 237 -2.38 4.19 6.08
N ASN A 238 -3.15 5.25 5.81
CA ASN A 238 -2.75 6.26 4.82
C ASN A 238 -1.40 6.90 5.16
N TYR A 239 -1.15 7.22 6.43
CA TYR A 239 0.14 7.77 6.84
C TYR A 239 1.29 6.79 6.57
N GLU A 240 1.11 5.47 6.73
CA GLU A 240 2.15 4.49 6.42
C GLU A 240 2.47 4.48 4.92
N LEU A 241 1.45 4.64 4.07
CA LEU A 241 1.59 4.73 2.62
C LEU A 241 2.22 6.05 2.17
N GLU A 242 1.90 7.16 2.85
CA GLU A 242 2.50 8.48 2.63
C GLU A 242 3.99 8.53 3.00
N LEU A 243 4.43 7.63 3.88
CA LEU A 243 5.82 7.48 4.30
C LEU A 243 6.60 6.46 3.45
N LEU A 244 6.02 5.90 2.37
CA LEU A 244 6.74 4.97 1.51
C LEU A 244 7.94 5.68 0.84
N PRO A 245 9.16 5.13 0.97
CA PRO A 245 10.37 5.68 0.38
C PRO A 245 10.53 5.20 -1.07
N LEU A 246 10.19 6.04 -2.04
CA LEU A 246 10.26 5.64 -3.45
C LEU A 246 11.61 6.06 -4.05
N PRO A 247 12.28 5.16 -4.80
CA PRO A 247 13.50 5.53 -5.50
C PRO A 247 13.20 6.62 -6.53
N PRO A 248 14.09 7.63 -6.67
CA PRO A 248 13.92 8.66 -7.68
C PRO A 248 13.99 8.04 -9.08
N VAL A 249 13.19 8.57 -9.98
CA VAL A 249 13.22 8.20 -11.40
C VAL A 249 13.59 9.43 -12.20
N GLN A 250 14.50 9.25 -13.14
CA GLN A 250 14.84 10.29 -14.10
C GLN A 250 13.69 10.40 -15.11
N LEU A 251 12.66 11.15 -14.76
CA LEU A 251 11.62 11.55 -15.70
C LEU A 251 12.21 12.64 -16.60
N GLN A 252 12.11 12.48 -17.92
CA GLN A 252 12.55 13.55 -18.81
C GLN A 252 11.52 14.68 -18.74
N VAL A 253 11.86 15.76 -18.04
CA VAL A 253 11.04 16.98 -18.05
C VAL A 253 11.16 17.60 -19.45
N PRO A 254 10.08 17.72 -20.23
CA PRO A 254 10.15 18.40 -21.51
C PRO A 254 10.50 19.87 -21.27
N SER A 255 11.49 20.38 -21.99
CA SER A 255 12.10 21.71 -21.85
C SER A 255 11.17 22.92 -22.09
N ASN A 256 9.86 22.72 -22.16
CA ASN A 256 8.88 23.72 -22.58
C ASN A 256 7.98 24.24 -21.44
N LEU A 257 8.41 24.11 -20.19
CA LEU A 257 7.72 24.65 -19.00
C LEU A 257 8.61 25.57 -18.13
N ALA A 258 9.60 26.23 -18.74
CA ALA A 258 10.33 27.34 -18.12
C ALA A 258 9.87 28.69 -18.67
#